data_AF-A0AAD7F166-F1
#
_entry.id   AF-A0AAD7F166-F1
#
_cell.length_a   1.000
_cell.length_b   1.000
_cell.length_c   1.000
_cell.angle_alpha   90.00
_cell.angle_beta   90.00
_cell.angle_gamma   90.00
#
_symmetry.space_group_name_H-M   'P 1'
#
loop_
_entity.id
_entity.type
_entity.pdbx_description
1 polymer ?
#
loop_
_entity_poly.entity_id
_entity_poly.type
_entity_poly.pdbx_seq_one_letter_code
_entity_poly.pdbx_strand_id
1 'polypeptide(L)'
;MDTTKIEALVRKNSRTTILGIIAALGVPWVIDNYRKFLALGKSGLTRLGPLGWIIALTFTAFGRETVSTAEYEKAATKERWLEKLVERRGARPLTGWHCVPHRQMDRLPSDEMAKRLEAVFNKHAAANQNLVQITLSPHEKTVPAMIIHPDIPSPHKDAVQALREIAHIHPVDYSMHVVLSPADSKTVIDLGWAERHPLSGRSRFIPLPSTYLLVYAPRDEEELDIVERIFVASMGYMTGSRSVA
;
A
#
# COMPACT_ATOMS: atom_id res chain seq x y z
N MET A 1 24.38 -9.91 46.85
CA MET A 1 22.93 -10.22 46.85
C MET A 1 22.82 -11.74 46.82
N ASP A 2 22.20 -12.35 47.83
CA ASP A 2 22.18 -13.81 48.03
C ASP A 2 21.30 -14.49 46.97
N THR A 3 21.95 -15.11 45.99
CA THR A 3 21.30 -15.72 44.81
C THR A 3 20.37 -16.85 45.19
N THR A 4 20.67 -17.60 46.26
CA THR A 4 19.87 -18.73 46.74
C THR A 4 18.52 -18.29 47.30
N LYS A 5 18.46 -17.11 47.94
CA LYS A 5 17.20 -16.52 48.42
C LYS A 5 16.33 -16.01 47.27
N ILE A 6 16.93 -15.47 46.21
CA ILE A 6 16.22 -15.02 45.01
C ILE A 6 15.62 -16.22 44.27
N GLU A 7 16.38 -17.30 44.09
CA GLU A 7 15.91 -18.52 43.44
C GLU A 7 14.74 -19.17 44.19
N ALA A 8 14.80 -19.23 45.53
CA ALA A 8 13.70 -19.76 46.34
C ALA A 8 12.42 -18.90 46.24
N LEU A 9 12.56 -17.57 46.19
CA LEU A 9 11.45 -16.63 46.06
C LEU A 9 10.80 -16.69 44.68
N VAL A 10 11.60 -16.77 43.61
CA VAL A 10 11.11 -16.94 42.23
C VAL A 10 10.41 -18.28 42.06
N ARG A 11 10.92 -19.37 42.65
CA ARG A 11 10.28 -20.69 42.57
C ARG A 11 8.94 -20.73 43.31
N LYS A 12 8.82 -20.03 44.45
CA LYS A 12 7.58 -19.89 45.23
C LYS A 12 6.51 -19.04 44.52
N ASN A 13 6.92 -18.00 43.80
CA ASN A 13 6.03 -17.06 43.09
C ASN A 13 6.22 -17.14 41.56
N SER A 14 6.46 -18.33 41.04
CA SER A 14 6.88 -18.54 39.64
C SER A 14 5.89 -17.97 38.63
N ARG A 15 4.59 -18.14 38.86
CA ARG A 15 3.52 -17.57 38.02
C ARG A 15 3.56 -16.04 38.01
N THR A 16 3.68 -15.41 39.17
CA THR A 16 3.76 -13.94 39.29
C THR A 16 5.03 -13.39 38.65
N THR A 17 6.16 -14.09 38.80
CA THR A 17 7.43 -13.70 38.20
C THR A 17 7.35 -13.80 36.67
N ILE A 18 6.79 -14.88 36.14
CA ILE A 18 6.58 -15.08 34.69
C ILE A 18 5.63 -14.00 34.15
N LEU A 19 4.49 -13.75 34.79
CA LEU A 19 3.55 -12.71 34.38
C LEU A 19 4.18 -11.31 34.44
N GLY A 20 5.00 -11.04 35.45
CA GLY A 20 5.74 -9.79 35.58
C GLY A 20 6.73 -9.56 34.43
N ILE A 21 7.47 -10.60 34.02
CA ILE A 21 8.39 -10.53 32.87
C ILE A 21 7.62 -10.34 31.56
N ILE A 22 6.54 -11.11 31.34
CA ILE A 22 5.68 -10.98 30.16
C ILE A 22 5.11 -9.56 30.07
N ALA A 23 4.64 -9.00 31.19
CA ALA A 23 4.14 -7.62 31.22
C ALA A 23 5.27 -6.61 30.94
N ALA A 24 6.44 -6.78 31.56
CA ALA A 24 7.58 -5.86 31.41
C ALA A 24 8.11 -5.80 29.97
N LEU A 25 8.07 -6.91 29.22
CA LEU A 25 8.49 -6.96 27.82
C LEU A 25 7.34 -6.64 26.85
N GLY A 26 6.12 -7.09 27.17
CA GLY A 26 4.95 -6.98 26.30
C GLY A 26 4.34 -5.58 26.29
N VAL A 27 4.23 -4.93 27.45
CA VAL A 27 3.60 -3.60 27.55
C VAL A 27 4.34 -2.53 26.74
N PRO A 28 5.69 -2.40 26.82
CA PRO A 28 6.42 -1.45 25.98
C PRO A 28 6.23 -1.70 24.49
N TRP A 29 6.24 -2.97 24.06
CA TRP A 29 6.00 -3.34 22.66
C TRP A 29 4.58 -2.99 22.22
N VAL A 30 3.56 -3.29 23.02
CA VAL A 30 2.17 -2.93 22.73
C VAL A 30 2.01 -1.41 22.58
N ILE A 31 2.58 -0.64 23.50
CA ILE A 31 2.51 0.83 23.46
C ILE A 31 3.22 1.36 22.22
N ASP A 32 4.44 0.90 21.92
CA ASP A 32 5.20 1.32 20.74
C ASP A 32 4.48 0.94 19.43
N ASN A 33 4.00 -0.30 19.32
CA ASN A 33 3.30 -0.79 18.15
C ASN A 33 1.97 -0.05 17.90
N TYR A 34 1.23 0.26 18.97
CA TYR A 34 0.02 1.08 18.89
C TYR A 34 0.32 2.54 18.51
N ARG A 35 1.40 3.14 19.05
CA ARG A 35 1.83 4.48 18.65
C ARG A 35 2.22 4.53 17.17
N LYS A 36 2.94 3.51 16.69
CA LYS A 36 3.28 3.35 15.26
C LYS A 36 2.03 3.21 14.41
N PHE A 37 1.02 2.46 14.86
CA PHE A 37 -0.27 2.38 14.17
C PHE A 37 -0.94 3.75 14.02
N LEU A 38 -1.00 4.54 15.09
CA LEU A 38 -1.58 5.88 15.04
C LEU A 38 -0.75 6.85 14.17
N ALA A 39 0.58 6.66 14.13
CA ALA A 39 1.49 7.47 13.32
C ALA A 39 1.33 7.26 11.80
N LEU A 40 0.64 6.20 11.35
CA LEU A 40 0.29 5.97 9.93
C LEU A 40 -0.74 6.99 9.39
N GLY A 41 -1.22 7.88 10.26
CA GLY A 41 -2.13 8.95 9.90
C GLY A 41 -3.60 8.53 9.92
N LYS A 42 -4.46 9.44 9.48
CA LYS A 42 -5.91 9.22 9.48
C LYS A 42 -6.27 8.17 8.41
N SER A 43 -7.04 7.17 8.82
CA SER A 43 -7.65 6.16 7.97
C SER A 43 -8.96 5.69 8.59
N GLY A 44 -9.71 4.83 7.89
CA GLY A 44 -10.87 4.17 8.48
C GLY A 44 -10.55 3.41 9.77
N LEU A 45 -9.40 2.72 9.83
CA LEU A 45 -9.00 1.93 11.00
C LEU A 45 -8.46 2.78 12.14
N THR A 46 -7.62 3.78 11.88
CA THR A 46 -7.03 4.58 12.96
C THR A 46 -8.07 5.40 13.73
N ARG A 47 -9.20 5.75 13.09
CA ARG A 47 -10.36 6.35 13.78
C ARG A 47 -11.04 5.45 14.81
N LEU A 48 -10.95 4.12 14.64
CA LEU A 48 -11.50 3.16 15.59
C LEU A 48 -10.61 2.96 16.83
N GLY A 49 -9.44 3.62 16.88
CA GLY A 49 -8.54 3.58 18.03
C GLY A 49 -8.05 2.15 18.32
N PRO A 50 -8.12 1.67 19.57
CA PRO A 50 -7.64 0.33 19.94
C PRO A 50 -8.30 -0.82 19.18
N LEU A 51 -9.60 -0.69 18.84
CA LEU A 51 -10.29 -1.71 18.05
C LEU A 51 -9.71 -1.81 16.63
N GLY A 52 -9.48 -0.65 15.99
CA GLY A 52 -8.84 -0.60 14.68
C GLY A 52 -7.43 -1.17 14.67
N TRP A 53 -6.68 -0.96 15.76
CA TRP A 53 -5.36 -1.54 15.95
C TRP A 53 -5.41 -3.08 16.04
N ILE A 54 -6.34 -3.66 16.79
CA ILE A 54 -6.51 -5.13 16.87
C ILE A 54 -6.86 -5.71 15.49
N ILE A 55 -7.71 -5.01 14.73
CA ILE A 55 -8.05 -5.38 13.35
C ILE A 55 -6.79 -5.32 12.46
N ALA A 56 -5.98 -4.27 12.57
CA ALA A 56 -4.73 -4.12 11.83
C ALA A 56 -3.70 -5.21 12.18
N LEU A 57 -3.56 -5.58 13.46
CA LEU A 57 -2.73 -6.71 13.89
C LEU A 57 -3.18 -8.01 13.20
N THR A 58 -4.48 -8.25 13.18
CA THR A 58 -5.06 -9.45 12.55
C THR A 58 -4.73 -9.49 11.06
N PHE A 59 -4.95 -8.40 10.33
CA PHE A 59 -4.60 -8.33 8.90
C PHE A 59 -3.11 -8.48 8.66
N THR A 60 -2.27 -7.87 9.49
CA THR A 60 -0.80 -7.94 9.37
C THR A 60 -0.31 -9.38 9.52
N ALA A 61 -0.91 -10.18 10.40
CA ALA A 61 -0.60 -11.60 10.53
C ALA A 61 -0.92 -12.43 9.27
N PHE A 62 -1.85 -11.95 8.42
CA PHE A 62 -2.17 -12.58 7.14
C PHE A 62 -1.44 -11.96 5.94
N GLY A 63 -0.66 -10.89 6.16
CA GLY A 63 0.17 -10.25 5.14
C GLY A 63 1.19 -11.22 4.53
N ARG A 64 1.59 -10.95 3.30
CA ARG A 64 2.68 -11.66 2.62
C ARG A 64 3.80 -10.70 2.25
N GLU A 65 4.92 -11.28 1.81
CA GLU A 65 5.99 -10.52 1.17
C GLU A 65 5.47 -9.73 -0.05
N THR A 66 6.10 -8.60 -0.34
CA THR A 66 5.55 -7.60 -1.26
C THR A 66 6.42 -7.36 -2.49
N VAL A 67 7.60 -7.98 -2.60
CA VAL A 67 8.62 -7.61 -3.59
C VAL A 67 8.97 -8.71 -4.60
N SER A 68 8.69 -9.97 -4.31
CA SER A 68 8.98 -11.08 -5.23
C SER A 68 8.07 -11.01 -6.46
N THR A 69 8.60 -11.04 -7.68
CA THR A 69 7.74 -10.99 -8.89
C THR A 69 7.39 -12.37 -9.47
N ALA A 70 7.72 -13.45 -8.77
CA ALA A 70 7.59 -14.82 -9.28
C ALA A 70 6.13 -15.19 -9.67
N GLU A 71 5.13 -14.56 -9.04
CA GLU A 71 3.72 -14.81 -9.38
C GLU A 71 3.36 -14.30 -10.79
N TYR A 72 3.96 -13.20 -11.25
CA TYR A 72 3.66 -12.60 -12.54
C TYR A 72 4.35 -13.31 -13.72
N GLU A 73 5.39 -14.10 -13.44
CA GLU A 73 6.01 -14.96 -14.46
C GLU A 73 5.01 -15.98 -15.01
N LYS A 74 4.12 -16.46 -14.15
CA LYS A 74 3.06 -17.42 -14.47
C LYS A 74 1.78 -16.76 -14.98
N ALA A 75 1.71 -15.43 -15.02
CA ALA A 75 0.53 -14.73 -15.51
C ALA A 75 0.26 -15.04 -16.98
N ALA A 76 -1.00 -15.34 -17.30
CA ALA A 76 -1.43 -15.72 -18.65
C ALA A 76 -1.32 -14.56 -19.65
N THR A 77 -1.64 -13.32 -19.23
CA THR A 77 -1.45 -12.13 -20.05
C THR A 77 -0.04 -11.58 -19.91
N LYS A 78 0.56 -11.27 -21.06
CA LYS A 78 1.87 -10.58 -21.16
C LYS A 78 1.71 -9.17 -21.73
N GLU A 79 0.48 -8.67 -21.81
CA GLU A 79 0.22 -7.30 -22.26
C GLU A 79 0.93 -6.29 -21.36
N ARG A 80 1.55 -5.31 -22.01
CA ARG A 80 2.23 -4.19 -21.36
C ARG A 80 1.55 -2.90 -21.76
N TRP A 81 1.45 -1.99 -20.81
CA TRP A 81 0.94 -0.63 -20.98
C TRP A 81 2.04 0.39 -20.70
N LEU A 82 3.08 -0.03 -19.98
CA LEU A 82 4.28 0.76 -19.78
C LEU A 82 5.29 0.56 -20.91
N GLU A 83 5.86 1.68 -21.31
CA GLU A 83 7.13 1.71 -22.00
C GLU A 83 8.30 1.35 -21.06
N LYS A 84 9.51 1.30 -21.62
CA LYS A 84 10.71 1.04 -20.84
C LYS A 84 10.92 2.14 -19.79
N LEU A 85 11.03 1.72 -18.54
CA LEU A 85 11.38 2.56 -17.40
C LEU A 85 12.84 2.37 -17.01
N VAL A 86 13.38 3.34 -16.27
CA VAL A 86 14.71 3.25 -15.65
C VAL A 86 14.59 2.71 -14.22
N GLU A 87 15.67 2.16 -13.68
CA GLU A 87 15.72 1.73 -12.29
C GLU A 87 15.65 2.94 -11.35
N ARG A 88 14.89 2.80 -10.26
CA ARG A 88 14.75 3.84 -9.26
C ARG A 88 16.04 4.02 -8.48
N ARG A 89 16.44 5.28 -8.25
CA ARG A 89 17.69 5.59 -7.54
C ARG A 89 17.65 5.21 -6.06
N GLY A 90 18.61 4.40 -5.63
CA GLY A 90 18.82 4.05 -4.22
C GLY A 90 17.87 2.96 -3.71
N ALA A 91 17.95 2.64 -2.42
CA ALA A 91 17.14 1.57 -1.83
C ALA A 91 15.63 1.88 -1.85
N ARG A 92 14.78 0.88 -1.63
CA ARG A 92 13.33 1.11 -1.48
C ARG A 92 13.03 1.91 -0.21
N PRO A 93 11.95 2.71 -0.19
CA PRO A 93 11.42 3.27 1.02
C PRO A 93 10.93 2.15 1.95
N LEU A 94 11.00 2.40 3.24
CA LEU A 94 10.44 1.56 4.28
C LEU A 94 8.93 1.72 4.29
N THR A 95 8.22 0.62 4.48
CA THR A 95 6.78 0.63 4.73
C THR A 95 6.47 0.28 6.19
N GLY A 96 5.30 0.73 6.63
CA GLY A 96 4.84 0.54 8.01
C GLY A 96 4.75 -0.95 8.38
N TRP A 97 4.97 -1.26 9.67
CA TRP A 97 4.82 -2.62 10.17
C TRP A 97 3.39 -3.15 9.99
N HIS A 98 2.38 -2.28 10.15
CA HIS A 98 0.99 -2.64 9.92
C HIS A 98 0.71 -2.62 8.43
N CYS A 99 0.11 -3.69 7.90
CA CYS A 99 -0.25 -3.73 6.48
C CYS A 99 -1.51 -2.91 6.14
N VAL A 100 -2.30 -2.50 7.14
CA VAL A 100 -3.44 -1.59 6.96
C VAL A 100 -3.45 -0.59 8.12
N PRO A 101 -3.35 0.73 7.85
CA PRO A 101 -3.06 1.34 6.55
C PRO A 101 -1.67 0.98 6.04
N HIS A 102 -1.54 0.68 4.75
CA HIS A 102 -0.22 0.48 4.12
C HIS A 102 0.34 1.86 3.75
N ARG A 103 1.48 2.23 4.33
CA ARG A 103 2.07 3.57 4.17
C ARG A 103 3.57 3.49 3.92
N GLN A 104 4.07 4.44 3.15
CA GLN A 104 5.50 4.75 3.06
C GLN A 104 5.93 5.56 4.29
N MET A 105 7.09 5.24 4.87
CA MET A 105 7.53 5.79 6.15
C MET A 105 8.71 6.77 6.03
N ASP A 106 9.52 6.66 4.99
CA ASP A 106 10.70 7.51 4.75
C ASP A 106 10.72 8.01 3.30
N ARG A 107 11.64 8.96 3.02
CA ARG A 107 11.84 9.54 1.67
C ARG A 107 10.58 10.14 1.09
N LEU A 108 9.84 10.82 1.95
CA LEU A 108 8.63 11.54 1.60
C LEU A 108 8.96 12.71 0.67
N PRO A 109 8.04 13.10 -0.24
CA PRO A 109 8.25 14.26 -1.09
C PRO A 109 8.25 15.55 -0.28
N SER A 110 8.79 16.62 -0.88
CA SER A 110 8.53 17.97 -0.38
C SER A 110 7.08 18.38 -0.64
N ASP A 111 6.58 19.38 0.09
CA ASP A 111 5.23 19.92 -0.13
C ASP A 111 5.00 20.43 -1.57
N GLU A 112 6.06 20.93 -2.22
CA GLU A 112 5.99 21.33 -3.62
C GLU A 112 5.79 20.11 -4.54
N MET A 113 6.57 19.05 -4.34
CA MET A 113 6.49 17.83 -5.13
C MET A 113 5.16 17.10 -4.91
N ALA A 114 4.67 17.08 -3.67
CA ALA A 114 3.33 16.60 -3.33
C ALA A 114 2.22 17.31 -4.14
N LYS A 115 2.25 18.65 -4.20
CA LYS A 115 1.28 19.43 -4.99
C LYS A 115 1.41 19.15 -6.49
N ARG A 116 2.62 18.97 -6.99
CA ARG A 116 2.85 18.61 -8.40
C ARG A 116 2.29 17.23 -8.73
N LEU A 117 2.50 16.24 -7.87
CA LEU A 117 1.90 14.91 -7.99
C LEU A 117 0.36 14.97 -8.05
N GLU A 118 -0.25 15.70 -7.13
CA GLU A 118 -1.71 15.90 -7.13
C GLU A 118 -2.19 16.62 -8.40
N ALA A 119 -1.43 17.62 -8.89
CA ALA A 119 -1.75 18.33 -10.12
C ALA A 119 -1.70 17.41 -11.34
N VAL A 120 -0.69 16.53 -11.46
CA VAL A 120 -0.59 15.52 -12.52
C VAL A 120 -1.77 14.54 -12.46
N PHE A 121 -2.10 14.05 -11.26
CA PHE A 121 -3.25 13.15 -11.07
C PHE A 121 -4.57 13.80 -11.53
N ASN A 122 -4.81 15.04 -11.12
CA ASN A 122 -6.02 15.78 -11.48
C ASN A 122 -6.05 16.14 -12.97
N LYS A 123 -4.91 16.48 -13.56
CA LYS A 123 -4.76 16.74 -15.01
C LYS A 123 -5.20 15.53 -15.83
N HIS A 124 -4.71 14.32 -15.52
CA HIS A 124 -5.11 13.12 -16.26
C HIS A 124 -6.57 12.72 -16.03
N ALA A 125 -7.07 12.91 -14.80
CA ALA A 125 -8.48 12.71 -14.51
C ALA A 125 -9.37 13.63 -15.37
N ALA A 126 -8.99 14.91 -15.51
CA ALA A 126 -9.72 15.89 -16.29
C ALA A 126 -9.60 15.65 -17.80
N ALA A 127 -8.43 15.21 -18.29
CA ALA A 127 -8.20 14.94 -19.71
C ALA A 127 -8.93 13.67 -20.21
N ASN A 128 -9.28 12.76 -19.30
CA ASN A 128 -9.86 11.45 -19.63
C ASN A 128 -11.23 11.23 -18.99
N GLN A 129 -12.06 12.27 -18.86
CA GLN A 129 -13.39 12.18 -18.22
C GLN A 129 -14.34 11.16 -18.87
N ASN A 130 -14.12 10.84 -20.15
CA ASN A 130 -14.86 9.78 -20.84
C ASN A 130 -14.44 8.37 -20.40
N LEU A 131 -13.27 8.21 -19.78
CA LEU A 131 -12.71 6.93 -19.34
C LEU A 131 -12.74 6.74 -17.82
N VAL A 132 -12.56 7.82 -17.07
CA VAL A 132 -12.38 7.77 -15.61
C VAL A 132 -13.26 8.79 -14.88
N GLN A 133 -13.49 8.55 -13.59
CA GLN A 133 -14.17 9.47 -12.69
C GLN A 133 -13.40 9.54 -11.35
N ILE A 134 -13.38 10.71 -10.72
CA ILE A 134 -12.89 10.84 -9.34
C ILE A 134 -14.06 10.66 -8.37
N THR A 135 -13.94 9.68 -7.46
CA THR A 135 -14.89 9.43 -6.38
C THR A 135 -14.15 9.15 -5.08
N LEU A 136 -14.87 8.90 -3.98
CA LEU A 136 -14.25 8.40 -2.75
C LEU A 136 -13.70 6.98 -2.99
N SER A 137 -12.48 6.69 -2.53
CA SER A 137 -11.86 5.37 -2.64
C SER A 137 -12.76 4.28 -2.06
N PRO A 138 -13.11 3.22 -2.81
CA PRO A 138 -13.83 2.08 -2.25
C PRO A 138 -13.03 1.32 -1.19
N HIS A 139 -11.70 1.38 -1.17
CA HIS A 139 -10.86 0.69 -0.19
C HIS A 139 -10.58 1.55 1.05
N GLU A 140 -10.08 2.77 0.84
CA GLU A 140 -9.64 3.67 1.92
C GLU A 140 -10.83 4.42 2.56
N LYS A 141 -11.94 4.62 1.81
CA LYS A 141 -13.18 5.32 2.22
C LYS A 141 -13.00 6.75 2.71
N THR A 142 -11.81 7.32 2.60
CA THR A 142 -11.48 8.62 3.22
C THR A 142 -10.71 9.57 2.30
N VAL A 143 -10.25 9.08 1.16
CA VAL A 143 -9.47 9.83 0.17
C VAL A 143 -10.12 9.73 -1.21
N PRO A 144 -9.97 10.75 -2.08
CA PRO A 144 -10.36 10.64 -3.48
C PRO A 144 -9.55 9.55 -4.20
N ALA A 145 -10.20 8.84 -5.10
CA ALA A 145 -9.61 7.85 -5.98
C ALA A 145 -10.13 8.04 -7.40
N MET A 146 -9.28 7.71 -8.36
CA MET A 146 -9.66 7.54 -9.75
C MET A 146 -10.25 6.15 -9.93
N ILE A 147 -11.45 6.09 -10.48
CA ILE A 147 -12.17 4.86 -10.81
C ILE A 147 -12.50 4.81 -12.30
N ILE A 148 -12.75 3.62 -12.83
CA ILE A 148 -13.28 3.46 -14.19
C ILE A 148 -14.66 4.13 -14.28
N HIS A 149 -14.85 4.99 -15.28
CA HIS A 149 -16.11 5.72 -15.49
C HIS A 149 -17.31 4.77 -15.50
N PRO A 150 -18.44 5.04 -14.81
CA PRO A 150 -19.55 4.11 -14.65
C PRO A 150 -20.08 3.49 -15.95
N ASP A 151 -20.07 4.24 -17.04
CA ASP A 151 -20.54 3.80 -18.35
C ASP A 151 -19.58 2.83 -19.07
N ILE A 152 -18.37 2.65 -18.56
CA ILE A 152 -17.39 1.71 -19.11
C ILE A 152 -17.46 0.38 -18.35
N PRO A 153 -17.65 -0.76 -19.05
CA PRO A 153 -17.59 -2.07 -18.41
C PRO A 153 -16.18 -2.37 -17.91
N SER A 154 -16.07 -3.09 -16.80
CA SER A 154 -14.76 -3.54 -16.31
C SER A 154 -14.16 -4.56 -17.30
N PRO A 155 -13.00 -4.29 -17.92
CA PRO A 155 -12.49 -5.10 -19.03
C PRO A 155 -11.93 -6.46 -18.60
N HIS A 156 -11.54 -6.61 -17.33
CA HIS A 156 -10.93 -7.83 -16.81
C HIS A 156 -11.17 -8.02 -15.30
N LYS A 157 -10.77 -9.18 -14.78
CA LYS A 157 -11.00 -9.59 -13.38
C LYS A 157 -10.35 -8.65 -12.37
N ASP A 158 -9.13 -8.15 -12.65
CA ASP A 158 -8.48 -7.22 -11.73
C ASP A 158 -9.30 -5.93 -11.53
N ALA A 159 -9.89 -5.39 -12.60
CA ALA A 159 -10.73 -4.21 -12.54
C ALA A 159 -12.00 -4.44 -11.70
N VAL A 160 -12.60 -5.63 -11.79
CA VAL A 160 -13.72 -6.02 -10.93
C VAL A 160 -13.28 -6.20 -9.48
N GLN A 161 -12.16 -6.90 -9.26
CA GLN A 161 -11.66 -7.22 -7.92
C GLN A 161 -11.24 -5.97 -7.17
N ALA A 162 -10.61 -5.00 -7.84
CA ALA A 162 -10.25 -3.70 -7.28
C ALA A 162 -11.46 -2.73 -7.17
N LEU A 163 -12.70 -3.23 -7.28
CA LEU A 163 -13.91 -2.40 -7.19
C LEU A 163 -13.88 -1.19 -8.13
N ARG A 164 -13.27 -1.38 -9.31
CA ARG A 164 -13.06 -0.37 -10.35
C ARG A 164 -12.08 0.76 -9.99
N GLU A 165 -11.42 0.70 -8.84
CA GLU A 165 -10.39 1.65 -8.44
C GLU A 165 -9.13 1.45 -9.28
N ILE A 166 -8.72 2.51 -9.97
CA ILE A 166 -7.50 2.58 -10.78
C ILE A 166 -6.34 2.98 -9.89
N ALA A 167 -6.51 4.11 -9.19
CA ALA A 167 -5.48 4.65 -8.34
C ALA A 167 -6.00 5.63 -7.28
N HIS A 168 -5.26 5.79 -6.19
CA HIS A 168 -5.44 6.89 -5.24
C HIS A 168 -4.12 7.31 -4.60
N ILE A 169 -4.06 8.55 -4.12
CA ILE A 169 -2.87 9.12 -3.44
C ILE A 169 -3.13 9.17 -1.93
N HIS A 170 -2.13 8.76 -1.14
CA HIS A 170 -2.17 8.90 0.31
C HIS A 170 -1.90 10.35 0.76
N PRO A 171 -2.69 10.90 1.70
CA PRO A 171 -2.65 12.33 2.02
C PRO A 171 -1.46 12.77 2.89
N VAL A 172 -0.66 11.83 3.41
CA VAL A 172 0.43 12.13 4.35
C VAL A 172 1.79 11.85 3.71
N ASP A 173 1.96 10.64 3.18
CA ASP A 173 3.22 10.17 2.63
C ASP A 173 3.27 10.22 1.10
N TYR A 174 2.15 10.51 0.45
CA TYR A 174 2.03 10.66 -1.01
C TYR A 174 2.43 9.44 -1.84
N SER A 175 2.64 8.29 -1.19
CA SER A 175 2.63 7.01 -1.91
C SER A 175 1.22 6.76 -2.45
N MET A 176 1.15 5.90 -3.45
CA MET A 176 -0.09 5.70 -4.20
C MET A 176 -0.41 4.23 -4.26
N HIS A 177 -1.69 3.92 -4.14
CA HIS A 177 -2.15 2.64 -4.62
C HIS A 177 -2.54 2.74 -6.09
N VAL A 178 -2.10 1.77 -6.90
CA VAL A 178 -2.44 1.65 -8.32
C VAL A 178 -2.69 0.20 -8.70
N VAL A 179 -3.45 -0.02 -9.77
CA VAL A 179 -3.62 -1.34 -10.38
C VAL A 179 -3.00 -1.37 -11.76
N LEU A 180 -2.05 -2.28 -11.98
CA LEU A 180 -1.32 -2.41 -13.25
C LEU A 180 -1.57 -3.76 -13.90
N SER A 181 -1.18 -3.93 -15.16
CA SER A 181 -1.11 -5.27 -15.75
C SER A 181 -0.10 -6.14 -14.99
N PRO A 182 -0.20 -7.48 -15.02
CA PRO A 182 0.81 -8.34 -14.40
C PRO A 182 2.24 -8.10 -14.92
N ALA A 183 2.39 -7.81 -16.22
CA ALA A 183 3.70 -7.57 -16.84
C ALA A 183 4.30 -6.22 -16.40
N ASP A 184 3.45 -5.19 -16.28
CA ASP A 184 3.86 -3.88 -15.79
C ASP A 184 4.14 -3.93 -14.28
N SER A 185 3.32 -4.67 -13.52
CA SER A 185 3.53 -4.91 -12.08
C SER A 185 4.89 -5.52 -11.81
N LYS A 186 5.27 -6.55 -12.58
CA LYS A 186 6.62 -7.11 -12.53
C LYS A 186 7.68 -6.04 -12.77
N THR A 187 7.51 -5.26 -13.85
CA THR A 187 8.50 -4.27 -14.28
C THR A 187 8.71 -3.17 -13.22
N VAL A 188 7.63 -2.59 -12.68
CA VAL A 188 7.73 -1.51 -11.69
C VAL A 188 8.26 -2.01 -10.35
N ILE A 189 7.95 -3.25 -9.98
CA ILE A 189 8.52 -3.86 -8.78
C ILE A 189 10.00 -4.11 -9.02
N ASP A 190 10.41 -4.84 -10.06
CA ASP A 190 11.83 -5.15 -10.32
C ASP A 190 12.72 -3.90 -10.32
N LEU A 191 12.23 -2.81 -10.92
CA LEU A 191 12.94 -1.53 -11.06
C LEU A 191 12.88 -0.65 -9.80
N GLY A 192 12.28 -1.10 -8.71
CA GLY A 192 12.34 -0.37 -7.43
C GLY A 192 11.27 0.70 -7.21
N TRP A 193 10.29 0.82 -8.11
CA TRP A 193 9.25 1.87 -8.06
C TRP A 193 8.07 1.53 -7.18
N ALA A 194 7.81 0.25 -6.94
CA ALA A 194 6.64 -0.20 -6.19
C ALA A 194 6.90 -1.49 -5.41
N GLU A 195 6.00 -1.77 -4.48
CA GLU A 195 5.80 -3.08 -3.88
C GLU A 195 4.32 -3.44 -3.90
N ARG A 196 3.95 -4.71 -3.78
CA ARG A 196 2.54 -5.09 -3.63
C ARG A 196 1.96 -4.63 -2.30
N HIS A 197 0.65 -4.45 -2.25
CA HIS A 197 -0.04 -4.43 -0.96
C HIS A 197 0.07 -5.83 -0.29
N PRO A 198 0.38 -5.95 1.02
CA PRO A 198 0.58 -7.26 1.68
C PRO A 198 -0.65 -8.18 1.65
N LEU A 199 -1.85 -7.64 1.43
CA LEU A 199 -3.09 -8.40 1.28
C LEU A 199 -3.52 -8.67 -0.18
N SER A 200 -2.80 -8.11 -1.15
CA SER A 200 -3.09 -8.31 -2.58
C SER A 200 -3.04 -9.80 -2.96
N GLY A 201 -4.01 -10.26 -3.74
CA GLY A 201 -4.03 -11.63 -4.28
C GLY A 201 -4.18 -12.76 -3.24
N ARG A 202 -4.42 -12.45 -1.95
CA ARG A 202 -4.45 -13.46 -0.88
C ARG A 202 -5.72 -14.33 -0.90
N SER A 203 -6.84 -13.76 -1.32
CA SER A 203 -8.13 -14.46 -1.36
C SER A 203 -9.10 -13.75 -2.30
N ARG A 204 -10.03 -14.51 -2.89
CA ARG A 204 -11.15 -13.96 -3.68
C ARG A 204 -12.09 -13.05 -2.87
N PHE A 205 -12.04 -13.16 -1.54
CA PHE A 205 -12.87 -12.35 -0.63
C PHE A 205 -12.20 -11.04 -0.23
N ILE A 206 -10.90 -10.87 -0.50
CA ILE A 206 -10.21 -9.60 -0.32
C ILE A 206 -10.25 -8.89 -1.68
N PRO A 207 -10.87 -7.70 -1.77
CA PRO A 207 -11.03 -6.96 -3.03
C PRO A 207 -9.72 -6.28 -3.46
N LEU A 208 -8.60 -6.99 -3.42
CA LEU A 208 -7.29 -6.49 -3.83
C LEU A 208 -6.68 -7.49 -4.80
N PRO A 209 -6.66 -7.21 -6.12
CA PRO A 209 -6.02 -8.09 -7.07
C PRO A 209 -4.52 -8.20 -6.78
N SER A 210 -3.89 -9.28 -7.26
CA SER A 210 -2.44 -9.47 -7.11
C SER A 210 -1.61 -8.31 -7.68
N THR A 211 -2.20 -7.53 -8.58
CA THR A 211 -1.65 -6.35 -9.27
C THR A 211 -1.94 -5.03 -8.56
N TYR A 212 -2.51 -5.06 -7.35
CA TYR A 212 -2.72 -3.88 -6.51
C TYR A 212 -1.42 -3.53 -5.78
N LEU A 213 -0.76 -2.46 -6.23
CA LEU A 213 0.57 -2.08 -5.77
C LEU A 213 0.54 -0.80 -4.93
N LEU A 214 1.54 -0.64 -4.07
CA LEU A 214 1.96 0.62 -3.49
C LEU A 214 3.12 1.17 -4.32
N VAL A 215 2.90 2.22 -5.09
CA VAL A 215 3.93 2.99 -5.81
C VAL A 215 4.46 4.06 -4.87
N TYR A 216 5.78 4.17 -4.78
CA TYR A 216 6.43 5.12 -3.89
C TYR A 216 6.29 6.57 -4.39
N ALA A 217 6.21 7.51 -3.45
CA ALA A 217 6.12 8.93 -3.77
C ALA A 217 7.36 9.43 -4.53
N PRO A 218 7.20 10.31 -5.54
CA PRO A 218 8.32 10.87 -6.30
C PRO A 218 9.08 11.89 -5.45
N ARG A 219 10.42 11.87 -5.53
CA ARG A 219 11.28 12.82 -4.79
C ARG A 219 11.61 14.09 -5.57
N ASP A 220 11.60 14.00 -6.89
CA ASP A 220 12.02 15.04 -7.83
C ASP A 220 11.26 14.90 -9.15
N GLU A 221 11.48 15.84 -10.07
CA GLU A 221 10.77 15.89 -11.36
C GLU A 221 11.03 14.65 -12.23
N GLU A 222 12.22 14.06 -12.14
CA GLU A 222 12.53 12.84 -12.91
C GLU A 222 11.74 11.64 -12.37
N GLU A 223 11.59 11.53 -11.05
CA GLU A 223 10.70 10.51 -10.47
C GLU A 223 9.23 10.79 -10.77
N LEU A 224 8.82 12.06 -10.80
CA LEU A 224 7.44 12.44 -11.12
C LEU A 224 7.05 12.02 -12.54
N ASP A 225 7.93 12.20 -13.53
CA ASP A 225 7.71 11.72 -14.90
C ASP A 225 7.47 10.20 -14.96
N ILE A 226 8.27 9.44 -14.22
CA ILE A 226 8.11 7.97 -14.16
C ILE A 226 6.80 7.59 -13.47
N VAL A 227 6.43 8.26 -12.38
CA VAL A 227 5.16 8.04 -11.70
C VAL A 227 3.96 8.41 -12.58
N GLU A 228 4.03 9.50 -13.36
CA GLU A 228 3.01 9.89 -14.35
C GLU A 228 2.82 8.78 -15.40
N ARG A 229 3.92 8.21 -15.92
CA ARG A 229 3.87 7.09 -16.87
C ARG A 229 3.24 5.83 -16.26
N ILE A 230 3.52 5.54 -14.98
CA ILE A 230 2.87 4.45 -14.22
C ILE A 230 1.37 4.69 -14.10
N PHE A 231 0.93 5.92 -13.81
CA PHE A 231 -0.49 6.24 -13.76
C PHE A 231 -1.19 6.08 -15.10
N VAL A 232 -0.61 6.62 -16.18
CA VAL A 232 -1.18 6.50 -17.53
C VAL A 232 -1.34 5.03 -17.92
N ALA A 233 -0.34 4.19 -17.61
CA ALA A 233 -0.43 2.75 -17.86
C ALA A 233 -1.51 2.06 -17.01
N SER A 234 -1.66 2.46 -15.74
CA SER A 234 -2.73 1.97 -14.86
C SER A 234 -4.12 2.31 -15.42
N MET A 235 -4.32 3.55 -15.86
CA MET A 235 -5.55 3.98 -16.52
C MET A 235 -5.83 3.16 -17.77
N GLY A 236 -4.84 3.00 -18.64
CA GLY A 236 -4.99 2.25 -19.88
C GLY A 236 -5.38 0.80 -19.62
N TYR A 237 -4.66 0.11 -18.72
CA TYR A 237 -4.98 -1.26 -18.33
C TYR A 237 -6.40 -1.38 -17.78
N MET A 238 -6.71 -0.60 -16.74
CA MET A 238 -7.97 -0.71 -16.00
C MET A 238 -9.19 -0.35 -16.85
N THR A 239 -9.03 0.52 -17.85
CA THR A 239 -10.11 0.90 -18.77
C THR A 239 -10.11 0.08 -20.06
N GLY A 240 -9.03 -0.67 -20.34
CA GLY A 240 -8.81 -1.34 -21.62
C GLY A 240 -8.52 -0.38 -22.79
N SER A 241 -8.28 0.91 -22.53
CA SER A 241 -8.08 1.94 -23.56
C SER A 241 -6.61 2.25 -23.80
N ARG A 242 -6.13 2.00 -25.03
CA ARG A 242 -4.77 2.37 -25.48
C ARG A 242 -4.58 3.86 -25.71
N SER A 243 -5.68 4.63 -25.73
CA SER A 243 -5.69 6.07 -25.99
C SER A 243 -6.04 6.81 -24.69
N VAL A 244 -5.08 6.89 -23.78
CA VAL A 244 -5.16 7.74 -22.58
C VAL A 244 -4.38 9.02 -22.87
N ALA A 245 -5.01 10.16 -22.60
CA ALA A 245 -4.44 11.50 -22.77
C ALA A 245 -3.60 11.94 -21.56
#